data_AF-A0A453FM29-F1
#
_entry.id   AF-A0A453FM29-F1
#
_cell.length_a   1.000
_cell.length_b   1.000
_cell.length_c   1.000
_cell.angle_alpha   90.00
_cell.angle_beta   90.00
_cell.angle_gamma   90.00
#
_symmetry.space_group_name_H-M   'P 1'
#
loop_
_entity.id
_entity.type
_entity.pdbx_description
1 polymer ?
#
loop_
_entity_poly.entity_id
_entity_poly.type
_entity_poly.pdbx_seq_one_letter_code
_entity_poly.pdbx_strand_id
1 'polypeptide(L)'
;QHIQYYGVPFFFLIREGEALSDIKVRIQKKFEVPDEQFLKWKFAYVAYNRPDYLQDSDIVLSRFQQKNIYGPWEQSLGLEHSDMPTKRANQNRHSFEKPVKIYN
;
A
#
# COMPACT_ATOMS: atom_id res chain seq x y z
N GLN A 1 -16.87 -2.16 -0.24
CA GLN A 1 -15.78 -1.60 0.57
C GLN A 1 -15.01 -0.64 -0.32
N HIS A 2 -14.84 0.62 0.10
CA HIS A 2 -14.13 1.63 -0.70
C HIS A 2 -12.62 1.50 -0.43
N ILE A 3 -11.80 1.41 -1.49
CA ILE A 3 -10.34 1.39 -1.35
C ILE A 3 -9.86 2.82 -1.18
N GLN A 4 -9.09 3.09 -0.13
CA GLN A 4 -8.43 4.36 0.09
C GLN A 4 -6.93 4.21 -0.14
N TYR A 5 -6.41 4.88 -1.17
CA TYR A 5 -4.98 4.93 -1.45
C TYR A 5 -4.36 6.14 -0.75
N TYR A 6 -3.15 5.96 -0.23
CA TYR A 6 -2.36 7.02 0.39
C TYR A 6 -0.86 6.75 0.15
N GLY A 7 0.00 7.70 0.50
CA GLY A 7 1.43 7.62 0.22
C GLY A 7 1.80 8.02 -1.22
N VAL A 8 2.94 7.53 -1.70
CA VAL A 8 3.47 7.83 -3.04
C VAL A 8 3.60 6.53 -3.84
N PRO A 9 2.91 6.37 -4.98
CA PRO A 9 3.04 5.18 -5.82
C PRO A 9 4.45 5.09 -6.41
N PHE A 10 4.94 3.88 -6.62
CA PHE A 10 6.28 3.63 -7.13
C PHE A 10 6.31 2.40 -8.04
N PHE A 11 7.29 2.36 -8.94
CA PHE A 11 7.56 1.16 -9.73
C PHE A 11 8.42 0.17 -8.94
N PHE A 12 8.07 -1.10 -9.05
CA PHE A 12 8.78 -2.20 -8.42
C PHE A 12 9.01 -3.32 -9.44
N LEU A 13 10.26 -3.80 -9.54
CA LEU A 13 10.60 -4.91 -10.41
C LEU A 13 10.23 -6.24 -9.75
N ILE A 14 9.31 -6.98 -10.35
CA ILE A 14 8.99 -8.36 -9.97
C ILE A 14 9.66 -9.29 -10.98
N ARG A 15 10.46 -10.23 -10.49
CA ARG A 15 11.15 -11.20 -11.34
C ARG A 15 10.32 -12.47 -11.50
N GLU A 16 10.57 -13.20 -12.57
CA GLU A 16 9.96 -14.51 -12.77
C GLU A 16 10.36 -15.47 -11.65
N GLY A 17 9.40 -16.25 -11.15
CA GLY A 17 9.60 -17.20 -10.06
C GLY A 17 9.72 -16.59 -8.65
N GLU A 18 9.66 -15.27 -8.49
CA GLU A 18 9.65 -14.67 -7.15
C GLU A 18 8.34 -14.93 -6.42
N ALA A 19 8.47 -15.51 -5.23
CA ALA A 19 7.36 -15.65 -4.29
C ALA A 19 7.11 -14.32 -3.56
N LEU A 20 5.93 -14.18 -2.96
CA LEU A 20 5.60 -13.00 -2.17
C LEU A 20 6.57 -12.82 -0.98
N SER A 21 7.03 -13.91 -0.37
CA SER A 21 8.04 -13.88 0.70
C SER A 21 9.32 -13.15 0.28
N ASP A 22 9.82 -13.42 -0.94
CA ASP A 22 11.03 -12.78 -1.46
C ASP A 22 10.81 -11.29 -1.75
N ILE A 23 9.64 -10.96 -2.31
CA ILE A 23 9.23 -9.59 -2.61
C ILE A 23 9.06 -8.77 -1.32
N LYS A 24 8.49 -9.36 -0.28
CA LYS A 24 8.33 -8.76 1.05
C LYS A 24 9.66 -8.28 1.61
N VAL A 25 10.70 -9.12 1.57
CA VAL A 25 12.06 -8.76 2.04
C VAL A 25 12.61 -7.56 1.26
N ARG A 26 12.44 -7.55 -0.07
CA ARG A 26 12.91 -6.44 -0.93
C ARG A 26 12.14 -5.14 -0.68
N ILE A 27 10.83 -5.23 -0.47
CA ILE A 27 9.98 -4.07 -0.15
C ILE A 27 10.34 -3.53 1.23
N GLN A 28 10.45 -4.39 2.24
CA GLN A 28 10.82 -3.97 3.59
C GLN A 28 12.16 -3.24 3.60
N LYS A 29 13.17 -3.79 2.90
CA LYS A 29 14.47 -3.14 2.73
C LYS A 29 14.38 -1.78 2.02
N LYS A 30 13.47 -1.64 1.04
CA LYS A 30 13.27 -0.38 0.31
C LYS A 30 12.62 0.70 1.16
N PHE A 31 11.72 0.34 2.08
CA PHE A 31 11.00 1.29 2.93
C PHE A 31 11.61 1.46 4.34
N GLU A 32 12.61 0.65 4.70
CA GLU A 32 13.28 0.68 6.01
C GLU A 32 12.29 0.56 7.18
N VAL A 33 11.26 -0.26 7.00
CA VAL A 33 10.18 -0.47 7.99
C VAL A 33 10.60 -1.54 9.00
N PRO A 34 10.45 -1.28 10.33
CA PRO A 34 10.72 -2.28 11.35
C PRO A 34 9.88 -3.55 11.18
N ASP A 35 10.46 -4.71 11.53
CA ASP A 35 9.80 -6.02 11.38
C ASP A 35 8.42 -6.07 12.03
N GLU A 36 8.28 -5.55 13.26
CA GLU A 36 7.02 -5.54 14.00
C GLU A 36 5.88 -4.79 13.27
N GLN A 37 6.25 -3.73 12.53
CA GLN A 37 5.29 -2.96 11.76
C GLN A 37 5.02 -3.65 10.42
N PHE A 38 6.06 -4.16 9.77
CA PHE A 38 5.96 -4.82 8.47
C PHE A 38 5.17 -6.13 8.53
N LEU A 39 5.24 -6.86 9.65
CA LEU A 39 4.46 -8.07 9.90
C LEU A 39 2.94 -7.84 9.84
N LYS A 40 2.48 -6.60 10.06
CA LYS A 40 1.05 -6.23 9.98
C LYS A 40 0.60 -5.91 8.56
N TRP A 41 1.54 -5.77 7.62
CA TRP A 41 1.23 -5.41 6.23
C TRP A 41 0.63 -6.61 5.51
N LYS A 42 -0.38 -6.34 4.68
CA LYS A 42 -0.96 -7.31 3.77
C LYS A 42 -0.69 -6.88 2.35
N PHE A 43 -0.51 -7.88 1.49
CA PHE A 43 -0.19 -7.66 0.09
C PHE A 43 -1.33 -8.21 -0.74
N ALA A 44 -1.75 -7.45 -1.74
CA ALA A 44 -2.84 -7.83 -2.61
C ALA A 44 -2.48 -7.56 -4.06
N TYR A 45 -2.89 -8.44 -4.95
CA TYR A 45 -3.07 -8.11 -6.35
C TYR A 45 -4.36 -7.30 -6.47
N VAL A 46 -4.29 -6.08 -6.99
CA VAL A 46 -5.46 -5.21 -7.12
C VAL A 46 -5.80 -5.05 -8.59
N ALA A 47 -7.00 -5.49 -8.97
CA ALA A 47 -7.56 -5.29 -10.30
C ALA A 47 -8.99 -4.75 -10.22
N TYR A 48 -9.33 -3.74 -11.03
CA TYR A 48 -10.67 -3.11 -11.03
C TYR A 48 -11.18 -2.69 -9.64
N ASN A 49 -10.29 -2.16 -8.79
CA ASN A 49 -10.58 -1.85 -7.38
C ASN A 49 -11.07 -3.06 -6.56
N ARG A 50 -10.66 -4.27 -6.93
CA ARG A 50 -10.88 -5.50 -6.17
C ARG A 50 -9.53 -6.04 -5.72
N PRO A 51 -9.26 -6.07 -4.41
CA PRO A 51 -8.04 -6.68 -3.89
C PRO A 51 -8.22 -8.20 -3.80
N ASP A 52 -7.22 -8.94 -4.28
CA ASP A 52 -7.04 -10.36 -4.07
C ASP A 52 -5.76 -10.56 -3.24
N TYR A 53 -5.92 -11.01 -2.00
CA TYR A 53 -4.81 -11.09 -1.05
C TYR A 53 -3.89 -12.26 -1.35
N LEU A 54 -2.60 -11.95 -1.36
CA LEU A 54 -1.54 -12.89 -1.70
C LEU A 54 -1.02 -13.62 -0.44
N GLN A 55 -0.67 -14.88 -0.61
CA GLN A 55 0.03 -15.72 0.36
C GLN A 55 1.53 -15.69 0.10
N ASP A 56 2.33 -16.03 1.12
CA ASP A 56 3.79 -15.95 1.04
C ASP A 56 4.39 -16.85 -0.05
N SER A 57 3.75 -17.98 -0.33
CA SER A 57 4.14 -18.93 -1.38
C SER A 57 3.69 -18.54 -2.79
N ASP A 58 2.88 -17.50 -2.96
CA ASP A 58 2.34 -17.13 -4.27
C ASP A 58 3.43 -16.56 -5.17
N ILE A 59 3.53 -17.09 -6.39
CA ILE A 59 4.37 -16.52 -7.45
C ILE A 59 3.68 -15.28 -7.98
N VAL A 60 4.16 -14.10 -7.58
CA VAL A 60 3.43 -12.85 -7.76
C VAL A 60 3.27 -12.51 -9.24
N LEU A 61 4.30 -12.70 -10.06
CA LEU A 61 4.23 -12.40 -11.50
C LEU A 61 3.12 -13.18 -12.22
N SER A 62 2.84 -14.42 -11.80
CA SER A 62 1.78 -15.26 -12.39
C SER A 62 0.38 -14.64 -12.23
N ARG A 63 0.17 -13.83 -11.19
CA ARG A 63 -1.11 -13.14 -10.93
C ARG A 63 -1.36 -11.99 -11.90
N PHE A 64 -0.29 -11.34 -12.38
CA PHE A 64 -0.37 -10.25 -13.36
C PHE A 64 -0.52 -10.73 -14.81
N GLN A 65 -0.23 -12.01 -15.09
CA GLN A 65 -0.32 -12.61 -16.42
C GLN A 65 -1.73 -13.14 -16.78
N GLN A 66 -2.68 -13.15 -15.84
CA GLN A 66 -4.04 -13.64 -16.10
C GLN A 66 -4.81 -12.70 -17.04
N LYS A 67 -5.36 -13.29 -18.12
CA LYS A 67 -5.95 -12.63 -19.30
C LYS A 67 -7.26 -11.88 -19.00
N ASN A 68 -7.55 -10.93 -19.90
CA ASN A 68 -8.77 -10.10 -20.07
C ASN A 68 -8.81 -8.77 -19.31
N ILE A 69 -7.70 -8.04 -19.31
CA ILE A 69 -7.65 -6.70 -18.74
C ILE A 69 -7.27 -5.69 -19.83
N TYR A 70 -8.10 -4.66 -20.01
CA TYR A 70 -8.11 -3.74 -21.17
C TYR A 70 -7.09 -2.60 -21.03
N GLY A 71 -6.02 -2.80 -20.27
CA GLY A 71 -4.87 -1.90 -20.26
C GLY A 71 -3.92 -2.11 -19.07
N PRO A 72 -2.65 -1.67 -19.19
CA PRO A 72 -1.64 -1.76 -18.13
C PRO A 72 -2.00 -1.06 -16.81
N TRP A 73 -2.99 -0.17 -16.83
CA TRP A 73 -3.38 0.68 -15.69
C TRP A 73 -4.39 0.04 -14.74
N GLU A 74 -4.87 -1.15 -15.06
CA GLU A 74 -5.93 -1.82 -14.29
C GLU A 74 -5.40 -2.82 -13.27
N GLN A 75 -4.08 -3.04 -13.21
CA GLN A 75 -3.43 -3.97 -12.28
C GLN A 75 -2.35 -3.27 -11.45
N SER A 76 -2.30 -3.56 -10.15
CA SER A 76 -1.22 -3.10 -9.29
C SER A 76 -0.98 -4.04 -8.11
N LEU A 77 0.22 -3.94 -7.52
CA LEU A 77 0.50 -4.55 -6.22
C LEU A 77 0.07 -3.58 -5.13
N GLY A 78 -0.94 -3.95 -4.36
CA GLY A 78 -1.42 -3.21 -3.20
C GLY A 78 -0.66 -3.60 -1.94
N LEU A 79 -0.29 -2.58 -1.15
CA LEU A 79 0.35 -2.73 0.15
C LEU A 79 -0.61 -2.16 1.19
N GLU A 80 -1.45 -3.03 1.77
CA GLU A 80 -2.37 -2.63 2.84
C GLU A 80 -1.60 -2.55 4.15
N HIS A 81 -1.57 -1.35 4.71
CA HIS A 81 -1.11 -1.11 6.07
C HIS A 81 -1.94 0.00 6.72
N SER A 82 -1.75 0.23 8.01
CA SER A 82 -2.29 1.44 8.65
C SER A 82 -1.54 2.66 8.13
N ASP A 83 -2.28 3.73 7.83
CA ASP A 83 -1.68 5.03 7.56
C ASP A 83 -1.04 5.51 8.87
N MET A 84 0.24 5.18 9.03
CA MET A 84 1.06 5.84 10.02
C MET A 84 1.38 7.17 9.36
N PRO A 85 0.85 8.30 9.87
CA PRO A 85 1.22 9.58 9.33
C PRO A 85 2.74 9.62 9.40
N THR A 86 3.38 9.57 8.23
CA THR A 86 4.77 9.99 8.11
C THR A 86 4.84 11.26 8.93
N LYS A 87 5.77 11.34 9.90
CA LYS A 87 6.01 12.56 10.65
C LYS A 87 6.43 13.61 9.62
N ARG A 88 5.47 14.18 8.90
CA ARG A 88 5.63 15.39 8.13
C ARG A 88 6.04 16.37 9.20
N ALA A 89 7.30 16.77 9.15
CA ALA A 89 7.79 17.88 9.93
C ALA A 89 6.73 18.97 9.93
N ASN A 90 6.34 19.40 11.12
CA ASN A 90 5.41 20.49 11.39
C ASN A 90 5.54 21.62 10.35
N GLN A 91 4.71 21.59 9.33
CA GLN A 91 4.48 22.73 8.44
C GLN A 91 3.00 22.73 8.07
N ASN A 92 2.17 23.02 9.08
CA ASN A 92 1.07 23.98 8.99
C ASN A 92 0.15 23.80 10.19
N ARG A 93 0.39 24.63 11.22
CA ARG A 93 -0.64 24.99 12.20
C ARG A 93 -1.71 25.78 11.45
N HIS A 94 -2.73 25.12 10.91
CA HIS A 94 -3.99 25.82 10.60
C HIS A 94 -4.72 26.04 11.93
N SER A 95 -4.36 27.17 12.52
CA SER A 95 -4.85 27.71 13.78
C SER A 95 -6.24 28.33 13.58
N PHE A 96 -7.32 27.55 13.42
CA PHE A 96 -8.68 28.11 13.45
C PHE A 96 -9.76 27.25 14.11
N GLU A 97 -9.40 26.25 14.92
CA GLU A 97 -10.39 25.58 15.77
C GLU A 97 -10.34 26.18 17.18
N LYS A 98 -10.94 27.36 17.35
CA LYS A 98 -11.32 27.85 18.68
C LYS A 98 -12.83 27.79 18.81
N PRO A 99 -13.39 27.12 19.84
CA PRO A 99 -14.83 27.15 20.07
C PRO A 99 -15.29 28.56 20.42
N VAL A 100 -16.36 29.01 19.78
CA VAL A 100 -16.99 30.30 20.06
C VAL A 100 -17.84 30.16 21.32
N LYS A 101 -17.55 30.99 22.33
CA LYS A 101 -18.37 31.11 23.54
C LYS A 101 -19.42 32.19 23.32
N ILE A 102 -20.69 31.83 23.47
CA ILE A 102 -21.81 32.77 23.46
C ILE A 102 -22.11 33.10 24.93
N TYR A 103 -22.12 34.39 25.26
CA TYR A 103 -22.58 34.88 26.56
C TYR A 103 -24.02 35.40 26.40
N ASN A 104 -24.89 35.04 27.35
CA ASN A 104 -26.26 35.57 27.44
C ASN A 104 -26.27 36.98 28.02
#